data_AF-A0A3A0U9X2-F1
#
_entry.id   AF-A0A3A0U9X2-F1
#
_cell.length_a   1.000
_cell.length_b   1.000
_cell.length_c   1.000
_cell.angle_alpha   90.00
_cell.angle_beta   90.00
_cell.angle_gamma   90.00
#
_symmetry.space_group_name_H-M   'P 1'
#
loop_
_entity.id
_entity.type
_entity.pdbx_description
1 polymer ?
#
loop_
_entity_poly.entity_id
_entity_poly.type
_entity_poly.pdbx_seq_one_letter_code
_entity_poly.pdbx_strand_id
1 'polypeptide(L)'
;MLINIIYFIQERNNTYKTTSRAAYRYIIVNILCGYSIPTALASVYVFGATVNGFEVFNYWLMIVGAMFLSWLGLHIILSSEFDISNYIKGNIFKLIGLVIKLAAFGLLIYLTVIVPSTQDENKFIWLSILIVIAIDLFIGR
;
A
#
# COMPACT_ATOMS: atom_id res chain seq x y z
N MET A 1 -7.53 10.34 -1.63
CA MET A 1 -8.37 11.32 -0.90
C MET A 1 -9.74 10.75 -0.50
N LEU A 2 -10.54 10.21 -1.43
CA LEU A 2 -11.87 9.64 -1.11
C LEU A 2 -11.83 8.57 -0.01
N ILE A 3 -10.81 7.70 -0.01
CA ILE A 3 -10.66 6.66 1.02
C ILE A 3 -10.46 7.24 2.43
N ASN A 4 -9.78 8.38 2.56
CA ASN A 4 -9.55 9.03 3.85
C ASN A 4 -10.85 9.65 4.39
N ILE A 5 -11.73 10.13 3.51
CA ILE A 5 -13.07 10.60 3.88
C ILE A 5 -13.93 9.41 4.36
N ILE A 6 -13.87 8.28 3.64
CA ILE A 6 -14.55 7.05 4.04
C ILE A 6 -14.06 6.57 5.41
N TYR A 7 -12.74 6.58 5.63
CA TYR A 7 -12.13 6.26 6.92
C TYR A 7 -12.63 7.19 8.03
N PHE A 8 -12.65 8.51 7.80
CA PHE A 8 -13.14 9.48 8.78
C PHE A 8 -14.63 9.27 9.15
N ILE A 9 -15.49 9.04 8.16
CA ILE A 9 -16.91 8.75 8.39
C ILE A 9 -17.06 7.44 9.18
N GLN A 10 -16.25 6.44 8.84
CA GLN A 10 -16.24 5.16 9.52
C GLN A 10 -15.84 5.29 10.99
N GLU A 11 -14.78 6.04 11.28
CA GLU A 11 -14.31 6.30 12.64
C GLU A 11 -15.35 7.10 13.45
N ARG A 12 -15.94 8.13 12.83
CA ARG A 12 -16.97 8.96 13.47
C ARG A 12 -18.23 8.19 13.84
N ASN A 13 -18.60 7.18 13.06
CA ASN A 13 -19.88 6.50 13.21
C ASN A 13 -19.95 5.52 14.40
N ASN A 14 -18.86 5.27 15.14
CA ASN A 14 -18.77 4.53 16.42
C ASN A 14 -19.62 3.25 16.55
N THR A 15 -20.08 2.69 15.44
CA THR A 15 -20.97 1.53 15.39
C THR A 15 -20.09 0.34 15.16
N TYR A 16 -19.44 -0.12 16.24
CA TYR A 16 -18.67 -1.36 16.29
C TYR A 16 -19.62 -2.56 16.20
N LYS A 17 -20.24 -2.74 15.02
CA LYS A 17 -20.93 -4.01 14.72
C LYS A 17 -19.85 -5.07 14.56
N THR A 18 -19.73 -5.97 15.54
CA THR A 18 -18.77 -7.10 15.61
C THR A 18 -19.04 -8.21 14.59
N THR A 19 -19.51 -7.84 13.40
CA THR A 19 -19.72 -8.79 12.29
C THR A 19 -18.44 -8.94 11.49
N SER A 20 -18.11 -10.15 11.03
CA SER A 20 -16.93 -10.42 10.21
C SER A 20 -16.86 -9.53 8.96
N ARG A 21 -18.01 -9.17 8.39
CA ARG A 21 -18.10 -8.26 7.24
C ARG A 21 -17.69 -6.82 7.58
N ALA A 22 -18.04 -6.34 8.78
CA ALA A 22 -17.62 -5.02 9.24
C ALA A 22 -16.12 -4.99 9.55
N ALA A 23 -15.58 -6.05 10.19
CA ALA A 23 -14.14 -6.19 10.42
C ALA A 23 -13.35 -6.22 9.10
N TYR A 24 -13.81 -6.99 8.12
CA TYR A 24 -13.21 -7.05 6.79
C TYR A 24 -13.17 -5.68 6.09
N ARG A 25 -14.29 -4.94 6.12
CA ARG A 25 -14.35 -3.57 5.59
C ARG A 25 -13.40 -2.64 6.34
N TYR A 26 -13.30 -2.78 7.66
CA TYR A 26 -12.42 -1.96 8.49
C TYR A 26 -10.96 -2.13 8.09
N ILE A 27 -10.51 -3.37 7.95
CA ILE A 27 -9.14 -3.66 7.50
C ILE A 27 -8.88 -3.08 6.11
N ILE A 28 -9.77 -3.31 5.14
CA ILE A 28 -9.59 -2.77 3.78
C ILE A 28 -9.42 -1.25 3.79
N VAL A 29 -10.34 -0.54 4.46
CA VAL A 29 -10.34 0.93 4.46
C VAL A 29 -9.11 1.47 5.19
N ASN A 30 -8.73 0.86 6.32
CA ASN A 30 -7.58 1.32 7.11
C ASN A 30 -6.25 1.12 6.36
N ILE A 31 -6.04 -0.06 5.76
CA ILE A 31 -4.82 -0.29 4.98
C ILE A 31 -4.78 0.63 3.75
N LEU A 32 -5.89 0.77 2.99
CA LEU A 32 -5.92 1.66 1.83
C LEU A 32 -5.67 3.12 2.22
N CYS A 33 -6.17 3.55 3.39
CA CYS A 33 -5.90 4.87 3.94
C CYS A 33 -4.40 5.06 4.21
N GLY A 34 -3.76 4.10 4.88
CA GLY A 34 -2.31 4.10 5.11
C GLY A 34 -1.52 4.20 3.81
N TYR A 35 -1.83 3.34 2.83
CA TYR A 35 -1.14 3.29 1.54
C TYR A 35 -1.38 4.51 0.64
N SER A 36 -2.36 5.36 0.96
CA SER A 36 -2.59 6.60 0.21
C SER A 36 -1.43 7.59 0.31
N ILE A 37 -0.73 7.63 1.45
CA ILE A 37 0.42 8.51 1.71
C ILE A 37 1.64 8.14 0.85
N PRO A 38 2.17 6.90 0.91
CA PRO A 38 3.32 6.51 0.09
C PRO A 38 3.00 6.57 -1.41
N THR A 39 1.75 6.31 -1.81
CA THR A 39 1.34 6.44 -3.23
C THR A 39 1.37 7.90 -3.69
N ALA A 40 0.90 8.84 -2.85
CA ALA A 40 0.95 10.27 -3.17
C ALA A 40 2.40 10.76 -3.28
N LEU A 41 3.26 10.38 -2.34
CA LEU A 41 4.69 10.74 -2.36
C LEU A 41 5.39 10.18 -3.60
N ALA A 42 5.13 8.92 -3.97
CA ALA A 42 5.73 8.36 -5.18
C ALA A 42 5.19 9.01 -6.46
N SER A 43 3.99 9.62 -6.41
CA SER A 43 3.45 10.40 -7.52
C SER A 43 4.10 11.78 -7.65
N VAL A 44 4.69 12.34 -6.57
CA VAL A 44 5.48 13.59 -6.64
C VAL A 44 6.66 13.44 -7.59
N TYR A 45 7.35 12.28 -7.55
CA TYR A 45 8.41 11.95 -8.51
C TYR A 45 7.92 12.10 -9.95
N VAL A 46 6.72 11.59 -10.26
CA VAL A 46 6.18 11.56 -11.63
C VAL A 46 5.87 12.95 -12.13
N PHE A 47 5.32 13.82 -11.29
CA PHE A 47 5.12 15.22 -11.65
C PHE A 47 6.45 15.93 -11.90
N GLY A 48 7.44 15.76 -11.01
CA GLY A 48 8.76 16.34 -11.17
C GLY A 48 9.44 15.89 -12.47
N ALA A 49 9.44 14.59 -12.74
CA ALA A 49 10.09 14.06 -13.93
C ALA A 49 9.38 14.42 -15.23
N THR A 50 8.04 14.55 -15.20
CA THR A 50 7.27 15.04 -16.36
C THR A 50 7.61 16.50 -16.68
N VAL A 51 7.75 17.35 -15.66
CA VAL A 51 8.16 18.77 -15.84
C VAL A 51 9.56 18.87 -16.44
N ASN A 52 10.44 17.92 -16.10
CA ASN A 52 11.78 17.79 -16.69
C ASN A 52 11.80 17.13 -18.08
N GLY A 53 10.64 16.85 -18.68
CA GLY A 53 10.52 16.35 -20.06
C GLY A 53 10.64 14.83 -20.22
N PHE A 54 10.62 14.05 -19.13
CA PHE A 54 10.68 12.59 -19.20
C PHE A 54 9.30 11.96 -19.35
N GLU A 55 9.19 10.92 -20.19
CA GLU A 55 8.00 10.09 -20.29
C GLU A 55 7.96 9.05 -19.15
N VAL A 56 7.29 9.41 -18.05
CA VAL A 56 7.31 8.62 -16.80
C VAL A 56 6.00 7.92 -16.45
N PHE A 57 5.00 7.99 -17.33
CA PHE A 57 3.67 7.40 -17.08
C PHE A 57 3.72 5.88 -16.89
N ASN A 58 4.54 5.16 -17.68
CA ASN A 58 4.69 3.71 -17.52
C ASN A 58 5.32 3.34 -16.17
N TYR A 59 6.34 4.09 -15.74
CA TYR A 59 6.94 3.90 -14.42
C TYR A 59 5.94 4.21 -13.30
N TRP A 60 5.12 5.26 -13.46
CA TRP A 60 4.06 5.56 -12.51
C TRP A 60 3.06 4.42 -12.36
N LEU A 61 2.60 3.83 -13.47
CA LEU A 61 1.70 2.68 -13.43
C LEU A 61 2.34 1.49 -12.72
N MET A 62 3.64 1.24 -12.95
CA MET A 62 4.38 0.19 -12.23
C MET A 62 4.49 0.48 -10.73
N ILE A 63 4.75 1.72 -10.34
CA ILE A 63 4.79 2.16 -8.93
C ILE A 63 3.43 1.93 -8.26
N VAL A 64 2.34 2.40 -8.89
CA VAL A 64 0.97 2.23 -8.37
C VAL A 64 0.60 0.74 -8.28
N GLY A 65 0.96 -0.04 -9.29
CA GLY A 65 0.78 -1.50 -9.30
C GLY A 65 1.55 -2.19 -8.17
N ALA A 66 2.79 -1.79 -7.92
CA ALA A 66 3.60 -2.31 -6.83
C ALA A 66 3.02 -1.95 -5.45
N MET A 67 2.54 -0.72 -5.28
CA MET A 67 1.85 -0.29 -4.06
C MET A 67 0.58 -1.10 -3.81
N PHE A 68 -0.21 -1.34 -4.87
CA PHE A 68 -1.41 -2.17 -4.78
C PHE A 68 -1.07 -3.63 -4.46
N LEU A 69 0.01 -4.18 -5.02
CA LEU A 69 0.46 -5.53 -4.72
C LEU A 69 0.92 -5.67 -3.25
N SER A 70 1.67 -4.68 -2.75
CA SER A 70 2.06 -4.64 -1.33
C SER A 70 0.84 -4.54 -0.41
N TRP A 71 -0.14 -3.70 -0.77
CA TRP A 71 -1.42 -3.61 -0.08
C TRP A 71 -2.16 -4.96 -0.04
N LEU A 72 -2.26 -5.67 -1.17
CA LEU A 72 -2.86 -7.00 -1.25
C LEU A 72 -2.13 -8.00 -0.34
N GLY A 73 -0.80 -7.98 -0.36
CA GLY A 73 0.03 -8.84 0.50
C GLY A 73 -0.30 -8.64 1.98
N LEU A 74 -0.34 -7.40 2.45
CA LEU A 74 -0.71 -7.08 3.83
C LEU A 74 -2.17 -7.51 4.13
N HIS A 75 -3.10 -7.23 3.23
CA HIS A 75 -4.51 -7.57 3.42
C HIS A 75 -4.72 -9.07 3.61
N ILE A 76 -4.02 -9.91 2.84
CA ILE A 76 -4.06 -11.37 2.98
C ILE A 76 -3.47 -11.81 4.33
N ILE A 77 -2.33 -11.24 4.73
CA ILE A 77 -1.69 -11.55 6.02
C ILE A 77 -2.65 -11.27 7.17
N LEU A 78 -3.21 -10.07 7.24
CA LEU A 78 -4.09 -9.68 8.35
C LEU A 78 -5.43 -10.43 8.32
N SER A 79 -5.98 -10.68 7.13
CA SER A 79 -7.21 -11.49 7.00
C SER A 79 -7.00 -12.91 7.55
N SER A 80 -5.80 -13.46 7.37
CA SER A 80 -5.41 -14.76 7.91
C SER A 80 -5.00 -14.73 9.38
N GLU A 81 -4.46 -13.62 9.89
CA GLU A 81 -4.05 -13.48 11.30
C GLU A 81 -5.26 -13.37 12.22
N PHE A 82 -6.24 -12.56 11.80
CA PHE A 82 -7.45 -12.30 12.58
C PHE A 82 -8.62 -13.23 12.25
N ASP A 83 -8.38 -14.28 11.45
CA ASP A 83 -9.38 -15.28 11.04
C ASP A 83 -10.70 -14.68 10.50
N ILE A 84 -10.61 -13.52 9.84
CA ILE A 84 -11.76 -12.70 9.44
C ILE A 84 -12.61 -13.38 8.37
N SER A 85 -11.98 -14.17 7.49
CA SER A 85 -12.63 -14.93 6.43
C SER A 85 -12.42 -16.41 6.65
N ASN A 86 -13.47 -17.22 6.54
CA ASN A 86 -13.35 -18.69 6.61
C ASN A 86 -12.56 -19.28 5.44
N TYR A 87 -12.37 -18.53 4.35
CA TYR A 87 -11.63 -18.98 3.17
C TYR A 87 -10.13 -18.64 3.21
N ILE A 88 -9.74 -17.65 4.01
CA ILE A 88 -8.37 -17.15 4.10
C ILE A 88 -7.89 -17.41 5.52
N LYS A 89 -7.59 -18.68 5.82
CA LYS A 89 -7.16 -19.13 7.15
C LYS A 89 -5.92 -20.01 7.09
N GLY A 90 -5.10 -19.89 8.13
CA GLY A 90 -3.92 -20.73 8.32
C GLY A 90 -2.64 -20.18 7.68
N ASN A 91 -1.53 -20.81 8.05
CA ASN A 91 -0.19 -20.27 7.82
C ASN A 91 0.18 -20.13 6.33
N ILE A 92 -0.48 -20.88 5.44
CA ILE A 92 -0.24 -20.83 4.00
C ILE A 92 -0.59 -19.46 3.40
N PHE A 93 -1.69 -18.84 3.84
CA PHE A 93 -2.09 -17.52 3.33
C PHE A 93 -1.19 -16.42 3.86
N LYS A 94 -0.71 -16.54 5.11
CA LYS A 94 0.33 -15.65 5.65
C LYS A 94 1.60 -15.72 4.79
N LEU A 95 2.02 -16.92 4.42
CA LEU A 95 3.18 -17.12 3.54
C LEU A 95 2.96 -16.52 2.15
N ILE A 96 1.79 -16.75 1.54
CA ILE A 96 1.43 -16.17 0.23
C ILE A 96 1.47 -14.64 0.30
N GLY A 97 0.83 -14.05 1.32
CA GLY A 97 0.83 -12.60 1.51
C GLY A 97 2.23 -12.03 1.72
N LEU A 98 3.09 -12.76 2.44
CA LEU A 98 4.51 -12.39 2.61
C LEU A 98 5.27 -12.40 1.29
N VAL A 99 5.12 -13.45 0.47
CA VAL A 99 5.76 -13.56 -0.85
C VAL A 99 5.32 -12.42 -1.76
N ILE A 100 4.01 -12.12 -1.78
CA ILE A 100 3.45 -11.00 -2.55
C ILE A 100 4.07 -9.67 -2.10
N LYS A 101 4.21 -9.45 -0.79
CA LYS A 101 4.87 -8.26 -0.26
C LYS A 101 6.33 -8.14 -0.67
N LEU A 102 7.10 -9.23 -0.55
CA LEU A 102 8.50 -9.24 -0.94
C LEU A 102 8.67 -8.96 -2.43
N ALA A 103 7.79 -9.50 -3.28
CA ALA A 103 7.76 -9.20 -4.71
C ALA A 103 7.43 -7.71 -4.96
N ALA A 104 6.48 -7.15 -4.23
CA ALA A 104 6.13 -5.73 -4.34
C ALA A 104 7.28 -4.81 -3.92
N PHE A 105 7.96 -5.10 -2.81
CA PHE A 105 9.15 -4.37 -2.38
C PHE A 105 10.29 -4.52 -3.38
N GLY A 106 10.54 -5.73 -3.90
CA GLY A 106 11.53 -5.96 -4.95
C GLY A 106 11.26 -5.13 -6.19
N LEU A 107 9.99 -5.04 -6.62
CA LEU A 107 9.58 -4.22 -7.75
C LEU A 107 9.76 -2.72 -7.47
N LEU A 108 9.40 -2.23 -6.28
CA LEU A 108 9.63 -0.84 -5.88
C LEU A 108 11.12 -0.48 -5.83
N ILE A 109 11.96 -1.35 -5.26
CA ILE A 109 13.41 -1.16 -5.23
C ILE A 109 13.98 -1.16 -6.65
N TYR A 110 13.57 -2.10 -7.49
CA TYR A 110 13.97 -2.12 -8.90
C TYR A 110 13.59 -0.82 -9.63
N LEU A 111 12.39 -0.29 -9.36
CA LEU A 111 11.94 0.98 -9.91
C LEU A 111 12.82 2.15 -9.48
N THR A 112 13.37 2.17 -8.25
CA THR A 112 14.29 3.26 -7.85
C THR A 112 15.57 3.33 -8.68
N VAL A 113 15.96 2.23 -9.34
CA VAL A 113 17.18 2.14 -10.15
C VAL A 113 16.94 2.51 -11.63
N ILE A 114 15.83 2.07 -12.22
CA ILE A 114 15.58 2.24 -13.66
C ILE A 114 14.95 3.58 -14.03
N VAL A 115 14.30 4.20 -13.05
CA VAL A 115 13.51 5.41 -13.23
C VAL A 115 14.44 6.60 -13.54
N PRO A 116 14.08 7.49 -14.50
CA PRO A 116 14.92 8.63 -14.87
C PRO A 116 15.32 9.44 -13.65
N SER A 117 16.62 9.74 -13.53
CA SER A 117 17.15 10.53 -12.42
C SER A 117 16.88 12.00 -12.62
N THR A 118 15.89 12.54 -11.91
CA THR A 118 15.58 13.96 -11.91
C THR A 118 15.91 14.56 -10.56
N GLN A 119 17.13 15.11 -10.45
CA GLN A 119 17.65 15.75 -9.23
C GLN A 119 17.33 14.94 -7.95
N ASP A 120 16.57 15.53 -7.02
CA ASP A 120 16.19 14.94 -5.73
C ASP A 120 14.85 14.21 -5.77
N GLU A 121 14.14 14.19 -6.90
CA GLU A 121 12.77 13.69 -6.98
C GLU A 121 12.71 12.17 -6.83
N ASN A 122 13.76 11.46 -7.25
CA ASN A 122 13.90 10.02 -7.06
C ASN A 122 13.89 9.63 -5.56
N LYS A 123 14.27 10.55 -4.67
CA LYS A 123 14.24 10.32 -3.21
C LYS A 123 12.81 10.12 -2.71
N PHE A 124 11.79 10.63 -3.40
CA PHE A 124 10.39 10.42 -3.00
C PHE A 124 9.95 8.97 -3.16
N ILE A 125 10.44 8.23 -4.16
CA ILE A 125 10.14 6.79 -4.29
C ILE A 125 10.74 6.02 -3.11
N TRP A 126 11.97 6.36 -2.71
CA TRP A 126 12.63 5.78 -1.55
C TRP A 126 11.90 6.09 -0.24
N LEU A 127 11.47 7.34 -0.07
CA LEU A 127 10.68 7.77 1.08
C LEU A 127 9.35 7.01 1.16
N SER A 128 8.69 6.78 0.02
CA SER A 128 7.48 5.96 -0.04
C SER A 128 7.70 4.53 0.43
N ILE A 129 8.82 3.90 0.07
CA ILE A 129 9.18 2.55 0.55
C ILE A 129 9.30 2.54 2.09
N LEU A 130 10.00 3.54 2.67
CA LEU A 130 10.13 3.65 4.13
C LEU A 130 8.78 3.81 4.82
N ILE A 131 7.87 4.59 4.24
CA ILE A 131 6.52 4.78 4.79
C ILE A 131 5.69 3.51 4.68
N VAL A 132 5.80 2.75 3.59
CA VAL A 132 5.14 1.43 3.48
C VAL A 132 5.63 0.49 4.59
N ILE A 133 6.93 0.44 4.85
CA ILE A 133 7.49 -0.35 5.96
C ILE A 133 6.94 0.11 7.31
N ALA A 134 6.84 1.43 7.54
CA ALA A 134 6.28 1.97 8.77
C ALA A 134 4.80 1.61 8.96
N ILE A 135 4.00 1.69 7.90
CA ILE A 135 2.58 1.28 7.89
C ILE A 135 2.47 -0.21 8.21
N ASP A 136 3.29 -1.02 7.56
CA ASP A 136 3.30 -2.46 7.74
C ASP A 136 3.64 -2.87 9.17
N LEU A 137 4.60 -2.18 9.80
CA LEU A 137 4.96 -2.38 11.21
C LEU A 137 3.87 -1.89 12.17
N PHE A 138 3.18 -0.81 11.83
CA PHE A 138 2.14 -0.23 12.68
C PHE A 138 0.85 -1.07 12.66
N ILE A 139 0.44 -1.57 11.49
CA ILE A 139 -0.77 -2.38 11.33
C ILE A 139 -0.51 -3.85 11.74
N GLY A 140 0.73 -4.34 11.61
CA GLY A 140 1.10 -5.70 12.02
C GLY A 140 1.36 -5.89 13.52
N ARG A 141 1.24 -4.83 14.33
CA ARG A 141 1.27 -4.88 15.80
C ARG A 141 -0.14 -5.07 16.36
#